data_AF-J3L790-F1
#
_entry.id   AF-J3L790-F1
#
_cell.length_a   1.000
_cell.length_b   1.000
_cell.length_c   1.000
_cell.angle_alpha   90.00
_cell.angle_beta   90.00
_cell.angle_gamma   90.00
#
_symmetry.space_group_name_H-M   'P 1'
#
loop_
_entity.id
_entity.type
_entity.pdbx_description
1 polymer ?
#
loop_
_entity_poly.entity_id
_entity_poly.type
_entity_poly.pdbx_seq_one_letter_code
_entity_poly.pdbx_strand_id
1 'polypeptide(L)'
;MYDLPRRFHVGMMDASATGFPAWPPSAGGIRRQHSVEYWMMVSLQGGAGGDGLVEEEGREAVRVRDPDAAEAFFVPFFSSLSFNVHGRNMTDPETEADRLLQVELMEILWKSKYWQRSAGRDHVIPMHHPNAFRFLRDMVNASILIVADFGRYTKELASLRKDVVAPYVHVVDSFLKDEPPDPFEARPTLLFFRGRTVRKDEGKIRAKLAKILKGKDGVRFEDSLATGEGIKTSTEGMRSSKFCLHPAGDTPSSCRLFDAIVSHCVPVIVSSRIELPFEDEIDYSEFSLFFSVEEALRPDHLLNQLRQIPKTKWVEMWSKLKNVSHHYEFQNPPVKGDAVNMIWRQVRHKLPAVNLAIHRNRRLKIPDWWG
;
A
#
# COMPACT_ATOMS: atom_id res chain seq x y z
N MET A 1 -16.31 -12.02 -6.55
CA MET A 1 -16.35 -10.55 -6.50
C MET A 1 -17.80 -10.10 -6.55
N TYR A 2 -18.21 -9.19 -5.67
CA TYR A 2 -19.56 -8.61 -5.70
C TYR A 2 -19.81 -7.78 -6.96
N ASP A 3 -20.99 -7.89 -7.54
CA ASP A 3 -21.45 -7.02 -8.63
C ASP A 3 -22.11 -5.77 -8.04
N LEU A 4 -21.27 -4.80 -7.65
CA LEU A 4 -21.73 -3.52 -7.11
C LEU A 4 -22.08 -2.53 -8.24
N PRO A 5 -23.03 -1.61 -8.02
CA PRO A 5 -23.27 -0.48 -8.91
C PRO A 5 -21.99 0.34 -9.13
N ARG A 6 -21.81 0.87 -10.35
CA ARG A 6 -20.59 1.61 -10.76
C ARG A 6 -20.19 2.76 -9.82
N ARG A 7 -21.17 3.40 -9.16
CA ARG A 7 -20.95 4.49 -8.19
C ARG A 7 -20.08 4.09 -6.99
N PHE A 8 -19.93 2.79 -6.70
CA PHE A 8 -19.02 2.30 -5.65
C PHE A 8 -17.57 2.17 -6.12
N HIS A 9 -17.28 2.29 -7.43
CA HIS A 9 -15.95 2.11 -7.98
C HIS A 9 -15.68 3.08 -9.15
N VAL A 10 -15.56 2.54 -10.36
CA VAL A 10 -15.21 3.25 -11.61
C VAL A 10 -16.10 4.45 -11.94
N GLY A 11 -17.34 4.50 -11.45
CA GLY A 11 -18.21 5.66 -11.60
C GLY A 11 -17.72 6.90 -10.84
N MET A 12 -16.92 6.72 -9.77
CA MET A 12 -16.22 7.83 -9.09
C MET A 12 -14.98 8.30 -9.84
N MET A 13 -14.46 7.50 -10.77
CA MET A 13 -13.32 7.86 -11.61
C MET A 13 -13.78 8.63 -12.84
N ASP A 14 -14.79 8.11 -13.53
CA ASP A 14 -15.40 8.69 -14.71
C ASP A 14 -16.87 8.24 -14.80
N ALA A 15 -17.78 9.19 -14.59
CA ALA A 15 -19.22 8.94 -14.64
C ALA A 15 -19.73 8.58 -16.05
N SER A 16 -18.99 8.97 -17.09
CA SER A 16 -19.35 8.76 -18.51
C SER A 16 -18.78 7.48 -19.11
N ALA A 17 -17.81 6.85 -18.45
CA ALA A 17 -17.18 5.64 -18.95
C ALA A 17 -18.23 4.52 -19.10
N THR A 18 -18.22 3.83 -20.23
CA THR A 18 -19.06 2.64 -20.47
C THR A 18 -18.33 1.34 -20.11
N GLY A 19 -17.00 1.35 -20.05
CA GLY A 19 -16.14 0.24 -19.62
C GLY A 19 -15.35 0.53 -18.35
N PHE A 20 -14.28 -0.24 -18.11
CA PHE A 20 -13.28 0.05 -17.09
C PHE A 20 -12.33 1.13 -17.62
N PRO A 21 -12.38 2.36 -17.10
CA PRO A 21 -11.44 3.38 -17.53
C PRO A 21 -10.02 2.94 -17.15
N ALA A 22 -9.04 3.22 -18.01
CA ALA A 22 -7.65 3.25 -17.58
C ALA A 22 -7.52 4.21 -16.40
N TRP A 23 -6.65 3.89 -15.42
CA TRP A 23 -6.38 4.85 -14.36
C TRP A 23 -5.91 6.17 -14.98
N PRO A 24 -6.61 7.29 -14.78
CA PRO A 24 -6.34 8.49 -15.56
C PRO A 24 -4.93 9.01 -15.24
N PRO A 25 -4.08 9.27 -16.25
CA PRO A 25 -2.75 9.84 -16.03
C PRO A 25 -2.80 11.19 -15.29
N SER A 26 -3.90 11.92 -15.45
CA SER A 26 -4.18 13.21 -14.80
C SER A 26 -4.63 13.11 -13.35
N ALA A 27 -5.01 11.93 -12.84
CA ALA A 27 -5.25 11.70 -11.41
C ALA A 27 -3.90 11.54 -10.68
N GLY A 28 -3.09 12.59 -10.72
CA GLY A 28 -1.79 12.64 -10.03
C GLY A 28 -1.93 12.68 -8.50
N GLY A 29 -0.82 12.38 -7.82
CA GLY A 29 -0.69 12.55 -6.37
C GLY A 29 -1.43 11.51 -5.52
N ILE A 30 -2.16 11.98 -4.50
CA ILE A 30 -2.77 11.16 -3.44
C ILE A 30 -3.79 10.14 -3.98
N ARG A 31 -4.46 10.43 -5.09
CA ARG A 31 -5.44 9.50 -5.66
C ARG A 31 -4.76 8.26 -6.22
N ARG A 32 -3.65 8.44 -6.95
CA ARG A 32 -2.88 7.33 -7.53
C ARG A 32 -2.25 6.46 -6.44
N GLN A 33 -1.61 7.06 -5.44
CA GLN A 33 -0.89 6.27 -4.42
C GLN A 33 -1.79 5.30 -3.62
N HIS A 34 -3.11 5.56 -3.57
CA HIS A 34 -4.10 4.69 -2.92
C HIS A 34 -5.03 3.96 -3.89
N SER A 35 -4.60 3.74 -5.14
CA SER A 35 -5.39 3.08 -6.19
C SER A 35 -5.39 1.54 -6.12
N VAL A 36 -4.93 0.93 -5.02
CA VAL A 36 -4.86 -0.55 -4.83
C VAL A 36 -6.18 -1.24 -5.17
N GLU A 37 -7.30 -0.61 -4.81
CA GLU A 37 -8.68 -1.10 -5.04
C GLU A 37 -8.97 -1.27 -6.54
N TYR A 38 -8.47 -0.37 -7.37
CA TYR A 38 -8.58 -0.43 -8.83
C TYR A 38 -7.78 -1.59 -9.39
N TRP A 39 -6.52 -1.74 -8.99
CA TRP A 39 -5.62 -2.79 -9.49
C TRP A 39 -6.10 -4.19 -9.10
N MET A 40 -6.58 -4.36 -7.87
CA MET A 40 -7.22 -5.60 -7.45
C MET A 40 -8.49 -5.89 -8.26
N MET A 41 -9.35 -4.90 -8.47
CA MET A 41 -10.58 -5.10 -9.24
C MET A 41 -10.31 -5.49 -10.70
N VAL A 42 -9.43 -4.76 -11.40
CA VAL A 42 -9.14 -5.00 -12.83
C VAL A 42 -8.46 -6.36 -13.05
N SER A 43 -7.62 -6.81 -12.12
CA SER A 43 -7.00 -8.15 -12.17
C SER A 43 -8.02 -9.29 -12.20
N LEU A 44 -9.20 -9.10 -11.59
CA LEU A 44 -10.26 -10.09 -11.55
C LEU A 44 -11.21 -10.02 -12.77
N GLN A 45 -11.09 -9.01 -13.63
CA GLN A 45 -11.95 -8.88 -14.83
C GLN A 45 -11.39 -9.61 -16.05
N GLY A 46 -10.06 -9.70 -16.17
CA GLY A 46 -9.36 -10.31 -17.31
C GLY A 46 -9.46 -11.85 -17.44
N GLY A 47 -10.42 -12.49 -16.76
CA GLY A 47 -10.67 -13.93 -16.81
C GLY A 47 -12.00 -14.34 -17.44
N ALA A 48 -12.84 -13.39 -17.87
CA ALA A 48 -14.24 -13.70 -18.20
C ALA A 48 -14.69 -13.23 -19.61
N GLY A 49 -13.84 -13.33 -20.65
CA GLY A 49 -14.33 -13.10 -22.02
C GLY A 49 -13.31 -12.86 -23.14
N GLY A 50 -12.23 -13.64 -23.26
CA GLY A 50 -11.37 -13.55 -24.44
C GLY A 50 -10.82 -14.92 -24.86
N ASP A 51 -11.08 -15.32 -26.10
CA ASP A 51 -10.47 -16.46 -26.81
C ASP A 51 -8.96 -16.24 -27.04
N GLY A 52 -8.21 -16.08 -25.97
CA GLY A 52 -6.78 -15.82 -26.01
C GLY A 52 -6.12 -16.42 -24.79
N LEU A 53 -5.27 -17.41 -25.05
CA LEU A 53 -4.35 -18.10 -24.15
C LEU A 53 -3.37 -17.10 -23.49
N VAL A 54 -3.86 -16.22 -22.61
CA VAL A 54 -3.00 -15.62 -21.59
C VAL A 54 -2.93 -16.68 -20.51
N GLU A 55 -1.82 -17.43 -20.49
CA GLU A 55 -1.57 -18.55 -19.60
C GLU A 55 -2.08 -18.25 -18.17
N GLU A 56 -2.86 -19.18 -17.61
CA GLU A 56 -3.22 -19.17 -16.18
C GLU A 56 -1.98 -19.20 -15.26
N GLU A 57 -0.81 -19.52 -15.83
CA GLU A 57 0.47 -19.56 -15.15
C GLU A 57 0.85 -18.19 -14.57
N GLY A 58 0.66 -18.05 -13.25
CA GLY A 58 1.12 -16.89 -12.49
C GLY A 58 0.02 -15.98 -11.96
N ARG A 59 -1.27 -16.31 -12.13
CA ARG A 59 -2.36 -15.62 -11.43
C ARG A 59 -2.52 -16.15 -10.01
N GLU A 60 -2.56 -15.26 -9.03
CA GLU A 60 -2.78 -15.63 -7.62
C GLU A 60 -4.26 -15.62 -7.21
N ALA A 61 -5.13 -15.03 -8.03
CA ALA A 61 -6.58 -15.04 -7.84
C ALA A 61 -7.33 -15.09 -9.17
N VAL A 62 -8.48 -15.77 -9.18
CA VAL A 62 -9.39 -15.87 -10.33
C VAL A 62 -10.81 -15.54 -9.90
N ARG A 63 -11.55 -14.82 -10.74
CA ARG A 63 -12.97 -14.55 -10.53
C ARG A 63 -13.79 -15.77 -10.95
N VAL A 64 -14.50 -16.37 -10.01
CA VAL A 64 -15.54 -17.37 -10.29
C VAL A 64 -16.90 -16.70 -10.53
N ARG A 65 -17.74 -17.32 -11.39
CA ARG A 65 -19.12 -16.88 -11.64
C ARG A 65 -20.12 -17.54 -10.71
N ASP A 66 -19.87 -18.80 -10.32
CA ASP A 66 -20.61 -19.45 -9.25
C ASP A 66 -20.07 -18.97 -7.89
N PRO A 67 -20.86 -18.24 -7.09
CA PRO A 67 -20.36 -17.74 -5.81
C PRO A 67 -20.24 -18.84 -4.74
N ASP A 68 -20.85 -20.02 -4.93
CA ASP A 68 -20.65 -21.16 -4.03
C ASP A 68 -19.27 -21.83 -4.25
N ALA A 69 -18.63 -21.60 -5.41
CA ALA A 69 -17.24 -22.01 -5.69
C ALA A 69 -16.18 -21.00 -5.18
N ALA A 70 -16.59 -19.87 -4.61
CA ALA A 70 -15.67 -18.82 -4.16
C ALA A 70 -15.02 -19.15 -2.80
N GLU A 71 -13.70 -19.11 -2.75
CA GLU A 71 -12.92 -19.22 -1.50
C GLU A 71 -12.96 -17.93 -0.66
N ALA A 72 -13.18 -16.79 -1.31
CA ALA A 72 -13.33 -15.47 -0.68
C ALA A 72 -14.16 -14.53 -1.55
N PHE A 73 -14.74 -13.49 -0.95
CA PHE A 73 -15.51 -12.47 -1.64
C PHE A 73 -14.80 -11.12 -1.66
N PHE A 74 -14.24 -10.77 -2.81
CA PHE A 74 -13.80 -9.40 -3.05
C PHE A 74 -14.98 -8.42 -3.12
N VAL A 75 -14.93 -7.36 -2.32
CA VAL A 75 -15.90 -6.26 -2.31
C VAL A 75 -15.27 -5.06 -3.04
N PRO A 76 -15.68 -4.78 -4.30
CA PRO A 76 -15.06 -3.73 -5.12
C PRO A 76 -15.61 -2.34 -4.75
N PHE A 77 -15.60 -1.97 -3.47
CA PHE A 77 -15.85 -0.60 -3.04
C PHE A 77 -14.52 0.15 -3.02
N PHE A 78 -14.40 1.19 -3.85
CA PHE A 78 -13.20 2.05 -3.88
C PHE A 78 -13.27 3.07 -2.74
N SER A 79 -13.22 2.57 -1.50
CA SER A 79 -13.37 3.35 -0.27
C SER A 79 -12.28 4.41 -0.10
N SER A 80 -11.07 4.15 -0.62
CA SER A 80 -9.98 5.12 -0.65
C SER A 80 -10.24 6.23 -1.66
N LEU A 81 -10.79 5.89 -2.83
CA LEU A 81 -11.23 6.89 -3.81
C LEU A 81 -12.42 7.71 -3.30
N SER A 82 -13.41 7.06 -2.69
CA SER A 82 -14.58 7.71 -2.08
C SER A 82 -14.14 8.80 -1.10
N PHE A 83 -13.23 8.48 -0.17
CA PHE A 83 -12.63 9.46 0.72
C PHE A 83 -11.90 10.60 -0.03
N ASN A 84 -11.12 10.29 -1.07
CA ASN A 84 -10.37 11.30 -1.82
C ASN A 84 -11.24 12.18 -2.73
N VAL A 85 -12.45 11.74 -3.08
CA VAL A 85 -13.41 12.49 -3.88
C VAL A 85 -14.29 13.34 -2.97
N HIS A 86 -14.82 12.76 -1.89
CA HIS A 86 -15.89 13.34 -1.06
C HIS A 86 -15.44 13.83 0.33
N GLY A 87 -14.26 13.42 0.82
CA GLY A 87 -13.83 13.60 2.22
C GLY A 87 -12.83 14.74 2.48
N ARG A 88 -12.71 15.74 1.60
CA ARG A 88 -11.59 16.72 1.56
C ARG A 88 -11.25 17.36 2.92
N ASN A 89 -12.24 17.76 3.71
CA ASN A 89 -12.04 18.40 5.02
C ASN A 89 -12.90 17.83 6.15
N MET A 90 -13.69 16.78 5.91
CA MET A 90 -14.53 16.08 6.90
C MET A 90 -15.61 16.91 7.61
N THR A 91 -15.70 18.21 7.30
CA THR A 91 -16.72 19.15 7.78
C THR A 91 -17.58 19.67 6.63
N ASP A 92 -17.34 19.16 5.42
CA ASP A 92 -18.04 19.56 4.20
C ASP A 92 -19.29 18.70 4.01
N PRO A 93 -20.43 19.27 3.56
CA PRO A 93 -21.58 18.50 3.06
C PRO A 93 -21.23 17.30 2.16
N GLU A 94 -20.18 17.39 1.34
CA GLU A 94 -19.70 16.28 0.50
C GLU A 94 -19.31 15.04 1.30
N THR A 95 -18.93 15.19 2.57
CA THR A 95 -18.63 14.10 3.50
C THR A 95 -19.81 13.14 3.66
N GLU A 96 -21.04 13.65 3.52
CA GLU A 96 -22.25 12.83 3.60
C GLU A 96 -22.35 11.85 2.42
N ALA A 97 -21.81 12.19 1.23
CA ALA A 97 -21.79 11.26 0.10
C ALA A 97 -20.92 10.02 0.38
N ASP A 98 -19.72 10.19 0.97
CA ASP A 98 -18.87 9.08 1.41
C ASP A 98 -19.57 8.21 2.47
N ARG A 99 -20.25 8.86 3.42
CA ARG A 99 -21.01 8.15 4.46
C ARG A 99 -22.18 7.35 3.89
N LEU A 100 -22.97 7.95 3.00
CA LEU A 100 -24.10 7.28 2.35
C LEU A 100 -23.64 6.09 1.53
N LEU A 101 -22.54 6.21 0.77
CA LEU A 101 -21.94 5.07 0.07
C LEU A 101 -21.56 3.94 1.05
N GLN A 102 -20.98 4.25 2.22
CA GLN A 102 -20.67 3.23 3.21
C GLN A 102 -21.93 2.55 3.78
N VAL A 103 -22.97 3.32 4.11
CA VAL A 103 -24.26 2.79 4.62
C VAL A 103 -24.91 1.87 3.59
N GLU A 104 -25.02 2.33 2.35
CA GLU A 104 -25.66 1.57 1.27
C GLU A 104 -24.86 0.32 0.91
N LEU A 105 -23.53 0.36 0.98
CA LEU A 105 -22.71 -0.85 0.85
C LEU A 105 -23.05 -1.86 1.95
N MET A 106 -23.12 -1.42 3.21
CA MET A 106 -23.45 -2.33 4.32
C MET A 106 -24.83 -2.94 4.18
N GLU A 107 -25.82 -2.19 3.70
CA GLU A 107 -27.15 -2.73 3.39
C GLU A 107 -27.11 -3.83 2.33
N ILE A 108 -26.31 -3.65 1.27
CA ILE A 108 -26.11 -4.68 0.23
C ILE A 108 -25.43 -5.91 0.84
N LEU A 109 -24.36 -5.70 1.62
CA LEU A 109 -23.59 -6.78 2.23
C LEU A 109 -24.44 -7.59 3.22
N TRP A 110 -25.13 -6.95 4.17
CA TRP A 110 -25.93 -7.65 5.19
C TRP A 110 -27.11 -8.46 4.65
N LYS A 111 -27.67 -8.06 3.50
CA LYS A 111 -28.72 -8.82 2.81
C LYS A 111 -28.18 -10.05 2.07
N SER A 112 -26.87 -10.13 1.83
CA SER A 112 -26.26 -11.26 1.15
C SER A 112 -26.17 -12.50 2.05
N LYS A 113 -26.67 -13.65 1.57
CA LYS A 113 -26.48 -14.96 2.22
C LYS A 113 -25.00 -15.27 2.47
N TYR A 114 -24.11 -14.76 1.60
CA TYR A 114 -22.67 -14.97 1.68
C TYR A 114 -21.99 -14.11 2.74
N TRP A 115 -22.53 -12.93 3.05
CA TRP A 115 -22.08 -12.19 4.23
C TRP A 115 -22.56 -12.87 5.50
N GLN A 116 -23.84 -13.23 5.55
CA GLN A 116 -24.47 -13.84 6.73
C GLN A 116 -23.81 -15.16 7.14
N ARG A 117 -23.37 -15.98 6.17
CA ARG A 117 -22.74 -17.29 6.46
C ARG A 117 -21.41 -17.19 7.21
N SER A 118 -20.70 -16.09 7.11
CA SER A 118 -19.34 -15.89 7.65
C SER A 118 -19.24 -14.70 8.59
N ALA A 119 -20.34 -13.93 8.75
CA ALA A 119 -20.32 -12.60 9.35
C ALA A 119 -19.27 -11.68 8.70
N GLY A 120 -19.05 -11.81 7.39
CA GLY A 120 -18.10 -11.01 6.63
C GLY A 120 -16.63 -11.49 6.70
N ARG A 121 -16.33 -12.58 7.41
CA ARG A 121 -14.94 -13.02 7.64
C ARG A 121 -14.19 -13.46 6.38
N ASP A 122 -14.91 -13.99 5.39
CA ASP A 122 -14.37 -14.38 4.07
C ASP A 122 -14.44 -13.24 3.04
N HIS A 123 -14.71 -12.00 3.46
CA HIS A 123 -14.74 -10.83 2.58
C HIS A 123 -13.40 -10.11 2.58
N VAL A 124 -12.98 -9.69 1.39
CA VAL A 124 -11.76 -8.91 1.16
C VAL A 124 -12.19 -7.49 0.82
N ILE A 125 -11.85 -6.54 1.70
CA ILE A 125 -12.28 -5.14 1.61
C ILE A 125 -11.04 -4.24 1.56
N PRO A 126 -10.76 -3.61 0.41
CA PRO A 126 -9.70 -2.62 0.32
C PRO A 126 -10.00 -1.35 1.12
N MET A 127 -9.09 -0.97 2.01
CA MET A 127 -9.14 0.23 2.85
C MET A 127 -7.75 0.87 2.94
N HIS A 128 -7.10 1.00 1.78
CA HIS A 128 -5.68 1.37 1.70
C HIS A 128 -5.40 2.80 2.16
N HIS A 129 -6.28 3.77 1.88
CA HIS A 129 -6.14 5.11 2.47
C HIS A 129 -6.43 5.07 3.99
N PRO A 130 -5.61 5.70 4.87
CA PRO A 130 -5.78 5.61 6.33
C PRO A 130 -7.10 6.15 6.89
N ASN A 131 -7.89 6.88 6.08
CA ASN A 131 -9.25 7.37 6.40
C ASN A 131 -10.37 6.72 5.56
N ALA A 132 -10.05 5.73 4.72
CA ALA A 132 -11.04 4.98 3.95
C ALA A 132 -12.07 4.28 4.85
N PHE A 133 -13.35 4.28 4.49
CA PHE A 133 -14.41 3.60 5.26
C PHE A 133 -14.62 4.11 6.70
N ARG A 134 -14.11 5.29 7.06
CA ARG A 134 -13.99 5.76 8.46
C ARG A 134 -15.27 5.81 9.29
N PHE A 135 -16.46 5.85 8.68
CA PHE A 135 -17.71 5.95 9.44
C PHE A 135 -18.21 4.62 9.94
N LEU A 136 -17.92 3.53 9.21
CA LEU A 136 -18.47 2.20 9.48
C LEU A 136 -17.39 1.12 9.59
N ARG A 137 -16.11 1.47 9.83
CA ARG A 137 -14.99 0.51 9.92
C ARG A 137 -15.25 -0.63 10.88
N ASP A 138 -15.85 -0.34 12.01
CA ASP A 138 -16.15 -1.34 13.04
C ASP A 138 -17.13 -2.41 12.54
N MET A 139 -17.95 -2.09 11.54
CA MET A 139 -18.91 -3.03 10.94
C MET A 139 -18.26 -4.03 9.98
N VAL A 140 -17.00 -3.80 9.59
CA VAL A 140 -16.23 -4.66 8.67
C VAL A 140 -14.95 -5.21 9.31
N ASN A 141 -14.80 -5.06 10.64
CA ASN A 141 -13.60 -5.46 11.37
C ASN A 141 -13.29 -6.96 11.27
N ALA A 142 -14.30 -7.81 11.05
CA ALA A 142 -14.12 -9.25 10.91
C ALA A 142 -13.54 -9.68 9.55
N SER A 143 -13.64 -8.82 8.53
CA SER A 143 -13.17 -9.08 7.17
C SER A 143 -11.65 -9.01 7.05
N ILE A 144 -11.12 -9.53 5.93
CA ILE A 144 -9.74 -9.33 5.50
C ILE A 144 -9.64 -7.91 4.91
N LEU A 145 -8.95 -7.02 5.60
CA LEU A 145 -8.74 -5.65 5.14
C LEU A 145 -7.43 -5.54 4.36
N ILE A 146 -7.44 -4.79 3.27
CA ILE A 146 -6.21 -4.41 2.55
C ILE A 146 -5.86 -2.98 2.95
N VAL A 147 -4.80 -2.81 3.75
CA VAL A 147 -4.44 -1.54 4.39
C VAL A 147 -3.04 -1.08 3.96
N ALA A 148 -2.74 0.22 4.05
CA ALA A 148 -1.37 0.73 3.85
C ALA A 148 -0.48 0.53 5.09
N ASP A 149 -1.08 0.70 6.28
CA ASP A 149 -0.48 0.49 7.59
C ASP A 149 -1.59 0.44 8.66
N PHE A 150 -1.20 0.18 9.91
CA PHE A 150 -2.13 0.11 11.05
C PHE A 150 -2.19 1.41 11.89
N GLY A 151 -1.58 2.51 11.44
CA GLY A 151 -1.41 3.72 12.27
C GLY A 151 -2.71 4.44 12.65
N ARG A 152 -3.80 4.19 11.94
CA ARG A 152 -5.15 4.76 12.18
C ARG A 152 -6.16 3.71 12.66
N TYR A 153 -5.70 2.52 13.01
CA TYR A 153 -6.54 1.40 13.39
C TYR A 153 -6.19 0.98 14.83
N THR A 154 -7.20 0.60 15.62
CA THR A 154 -6.94 -0.11 16.86
C THR A 154 -6.57 -1.57 16.55
N LYS A 155 -5.92 -2.26 17.49
CA LYS A 155 -5.50 -3.66 17.28
C LYS A 155 -6.69 -4.61 17.11
N GLU A 156 -7.84 -4.25 17.64
CA GLU A 156 -9.10 -4.98 17.51
C GLU A 156 -9.69 -4.82 16.11
N LEU A 157 -9.50 -3.64 15.50
CA LEU A 157 -10.04 -3.31 14.19
C LEU A 157 -9.21 -3.93 13.06
N ALA A 158 -7.88 -3.83 13.15
CA ALA A 158 -6.98 -4.34 12.15
C ALA A 158 -5.66 -4.88 12.73
N SER A 159 -5.16 -5.99 12.19
CA SER A 159 -3.90 -6.61 12.59
C SER A 159 -3.34 -7.55 11.51
N LEU A 160 -2.02 -7.79 11.54
CA LEU A 160 -1.32 -8.74 10.66
C LEU A 160 -1.87 -10.18 10.71
N ARG A 161 -2.58 -10.54 11.79
CA ARG A 161 -3.19 -11.87 11.94
C ARG A 161 -4.22 -12.16 10.83
N LYS A 162 -4.96 -11.14 10.38
CA LYS A 162 -6.06 -11.31 9.41
C LYS A 162 -5.92 -10.40 8.18
N ASP A 163 -5.27 -9.25 8.33
CA ASP A 163 -5.22 -8.22 7.30
C ASP A 163 -3.94 -8.31 6.46
N VAL A 164 -3.98 -7.66 5.30
CA VAL A 164 -2.86 -7.59 4.36
C VAL A 164 -2.39 -6.15 4.25
N VAL A 165 -1.10 -5.93 4.48
CA VAL A 165 -0.44 -4.65 4.21
C VAL A 165 -0.08 -4.60 2.73
N ALA A 166 -0.69 -3.69 1.98
CA ALA A 166 -0.40 -3.47 0.57
C ALA A 166 0.56 -2.28 0.38
N PRO A 167 1.44 -2.32 -0.64
CA PRO A 167 2.28 -1.18 -0.95
C PRO A 167 1.47 -0.04 -1.54
N TYR A 168 1.97 1.18 -1.37
CA TYR A 168 1.47 2.32 -2.13
C TYR A 168 1.85 2.15 -3.58
N VAL A 169 0.98 2.60 -4.48
CA VAL A 169 1.34 2.74 -5.89
C VAL A 169 2.34 3.89 -6.00
N HIS A 170 3.59 3.57 -6.36
CA HIS A 170 4.63 4.58 -6.56
C HIS A 170 4.20 5.60 -7.63
N VAL A 171 4.69 6.82 -7.47
CA VAL A 171 4.35 7.96 -8.34
C VAL A 171 5.52 8.38 -9.24
N VAL A 172 6.70 7.81 -8.99
CA VAL A 172 7.90 7.95 -9.84
C VAL A 172 7.95 6.84 -10.91
N ASP A 173 8.83 7.02 -11.88
CA ASP A 173 9.12 6.02 -12.92
C ASP A 173 9.83 4.79 -12.34
N SER A 174 9.61 3.64 -12.99
CA SER A 174 10.22 2.36 -12.64
C SER A 174 11.50 2.11 -13.43
N PHE A 175 12.52 1.53 -12.79
CA PHE A 175 13.85 1.32 -13.39
C PHE A 175 14.22 -0.16 -13.52
N LEU A 176 13.27 -1.03 -13.88
CA LEU A 176 13.45 -2.50 -13.88
C LEU A 176 14.60 -3.03 -14.76
N LYS A 177 14.99 -2.28 -15.80
CA LYS A 177 16.04 -2.67 -16.77
C LYS A 177 17.39 -1.97 -16.53
N ASP A 178 17.57 -1.36 -15.36
CA ASP A 178 18.76 -0.54 -15.06
C ASP A 178 19.99 -1.41 -14.75
N GLU A 179 21.07 -1.24 -15.52
CA GLU A 179 22.35 -1.98 -15.34
C GLU A 179 23.56 -1.04 -15.35
N PRO A 180 23.70 -0.18 -14.32
CA PRO A 180 24.88 0.66 -14.19
C PRO A 180 26.11 -0.22 -13.93
N PRO A 181 27.25 0.01 -14.62
CA PRO A 181 28.49 -0.74 -14.39
C PRO A 181 29.02 -0.61 -12.94
N ASP A 182 28.82 0.55 -12.31
CA ASP A 182 29.13 0.80 -10.90
C ASP A 182 28.01 1.61 -10.24
N PRO A 183 27.01 0.95 -9.62
CA PRO A 183 25.88 1.63 -8.99
C PRO A 183 26.30 2.50 -7.80
N PHE A 184 27.44 2.23 -7.14
CA PHE A 184 27.86 2.97 -5.96
C PHE A 184 28.51 4.31 -6.34
N GLU A 185 29.41 4.32 -7.33
CA GLU A 185 30.06 5.56 -7.79
C GLU A 185 29.11 6.45 -8.60
N ALA A 186 28.12 5.87 -9.27
CA ALA A 186 27.07 6.63 -9.97
C ALA A 186 26.19 7.47 -9.03
N ARG A 187 26.29 7.27 -7.70
CA ARG A 187 25.45 7.89 -6.68
C ARG A 187 26.30 8.78 -5.76
N PRO A 188 26.59 10.04 -6.15
CA PRO A 188 27.48 10.92 -5.39
C PRO A 188 26.87 11.41 -4.06
N THR A 189 25.54 11.42 -3.93
CA THR A 189 24.88 11.86 -2.70
C THR A 189 24.82 10.70 -1.70
N LEU A 190 25.21 10.93 -0.44
CA LEU A 190 25.12 9.90 0.60
C LEU A 190 23.66 9.63 0.98
N LEU A 191 22.93 10.66 1.41
CA LEU A 191 21.59 10.53 1.97
C LEU A 191 20.62 11.55 1.37
N PHE A 192 19.46 11.08 0.92
CA PHE A 192 18.42 11.91 0.32
C PHE A 192 17.10 11.85 1.09
N PHE A 193 16.49 13.01 1.27
CA PHE A 193 15.10 13.19 1.70
C PHE A 193 14.50 14.37 0.94
N ARG A 194 13.30 14.17 0.36
CA ARG A 194 12.48 15.25 -0.19
C ARG A 194 11.02 15.03 0.15
N GLY A 195 10.39 16.04 0.75
CA GLY A 195 8.97 16.03 1.06
C GLY A 195 8.61 16.92 2.25
N ARG A 196 7.32 17.11 2.50
CA ARG A 196 6.85 17.97 3.60
C ARG A 196 7.48 17.57 4.94
N THR A 197 8.11 18.57 5.56
CA THR A 197 8.84 18.48 6.84
C THR A 197 7.98 18.85 8.04
N VAL A 198 7.04 19.78 7.86
CA VAL A 198 6.04 20.13 8.88
C VAL A 198 4.82 19.23 8.71
N ARG A 199 4.69 18.27 9.63
CA ARG A 199 3.66 17.21 9.62
C ARG A 199 3.08 16.99 11.01
N LYS A 200 1.98 16.23 11.09
CA LYS A 200 1.29 15.91 12.35
C LYS A 200 1.74 14.53 12.85
N ASP A 201 1.27 14.16 14.04
CA ASP A 201 1.42 12.81 14.61
C ASP A 201 2.88 12.31 14.55
N GLU A 202 3.14 11.15 13.94
CA GLU A 202 4.51 10.60 13.81
C GLU A 202 5.41 11.46 12.92
N GLY A 203 4.84 12.23 11.99
CA GLY A 203 5.55 13.01 10.98
C GLY A 203 6.30 14.21 11.57
N LYS A 204 6.03 14.56 12.84
CA LYS A 204 6.79 15.57 13.59
C LYS A 204 8.30 15.28 13.62
N ILE A 205 8.70 14.01 13.47
CA ILE A 205 10.11 13.61 13.39
C ILE A 205 10.85 14.29 12.23
N ARG A 206 10.19 14.60 11.12
CA ARG A 206 10.85 15.18 9.93
C ARG A 206 11.43 16.55 10.20
N ALA A 207 10.70 17.38 10.94
CA ALA A 207 11.21 18.68 11.38
C ALA A 207 12.41 18.54 12.33
N LYS A 208 12.44 17.49 13.17
CA LYS A 208 13.59 17.21 14.04
C LYS A 208 14.81 16.73 13.24
N LEU A 209 14.61 15.80 12.31
CA LEU A 209 15.67 15.33 11.40
C LEU A 209 16.20 16.45 10.51
N ALA A 210 15.34 17.34 10.02
CA ALA A 210 15.75 18.51 9.24
C ALA A 210 16.76 19.38 10.01
N LYS A 211 16.58 19.57 11.32
CA LYS A 211 17.51 20.37 12.15
C LYS A 211 18.89 19.73 12.28
N ILE A 212 18.99 18.41 12.20
CA ILE A 212 20.24 17.66 12.42
C ILE A 212 20.96 17.39 11.10
N LEU A 213 20.20 17.13 10.03
CA LEU A 213 20.71 16.62 8.75
C LEU A 213 20.90 17.71 7.69
N LYS A 214 20.10 18.79 7.71
CA LYS A 214 20.18 19.83 6.67
C LYS A 214 21.53 20.56 6.75
N GLY A 215 22.21 20.67 5.61
CA GLY A 215 23.52 21.32 5.50
C GLY A 215 24.72 20.42 5.86
N LYS A 216 24.48 19.15 6.21
CA LYS A 216 25.56 18.17 6.41
C LYS A 216 26.12 17.70 5.07
N ASP A 217 27.42 17.44 5.03
CA ASP A 217 28.11 16.96 3.83
C ASP A 217 27.54 15.62 3.33
N GLY A 218 27.33 15.55 2.01
CA GLY A 218 26.71 14.41 1.32
C GLY A 218 25.19 14.25 1.55
N VAL A 219 24.52 15.20 2.22
CA VAL A 219 23.08 15.09 2.55
C VAL A 219 22.26 16.10 1.77
N ARG A 220 21.21 15.60 1.10
CA ARG A 220 20.16 16.42 0.48
C ARG A 220 18.86 16.26 1.26
N PHE A 221 18.48 17.29 2.01
CA PHE A 221 17.25 17.31 2.81
C PHE A 221 16.38 18.50 2.43
N GLU A 222 15.31 18.24 1.69
CA GLU A 222 14.52 19.26 1.00
C GLU A 222 13.04 19.21 1.41
N ASP A 223 12.46 20.36 1.74
CA ASP A 223 11.01 20.49 1.91
C ASP A 223 10.35 20.65 0.54
N SER A 224 9.28 19.90 0.28
CA SER A 224 8.59 19.98 -1.01
C SER A 224 7.12 19.58 -0.94
N LEU A 225 6.35 20.07 -1.91
CA LEU A 225 5.01 19.60 -2.25
C LEU A 225 5.09 18.54 -3.36
N ALA A 226 4.11 17.64 -3.37
CA ALA A 226 3.97 16.61 -4.40
C ALA A 226 3.33 17.20 -5.68
N THR A 227 4.09 18.03 -6.41
CA THR A 227 3.74 18.52 -7.76
C THR A 227 4.37 17.62 -8.82
N GLY A 228 3.93 17.72 -10.08
CA GLY A 228 4.52 16.94 -11.19
C GLY A 228 6.03 17.16 -11.36
N GLU A 229 6.47 18.42 -11.30
CA GLU A 229 7.90 18.78 -11.26
C GLU A 229 8.59 18.19 -10.02
N GLY A 230 7.91 18.25 -8.86
CA GLY A 230 8.40 17.66 -7.62
C GLY A 230 8.64 16.15 -7.70
N ILE A 231 7.83 15.42 -8.47
CA ILE A 231 8.01 13.97 -8.72
C ILE A 231 9.31 13.74 -9.49
N LYS A 232 9.52 14.44 -10.62
CA LYS A 232 10.74 14.30 -11.43
C LYS A 232 12.01 14.60 -10.63
N THR A 233 12.02 15.71 -9.88
CA THR A 233 13.15 16.06 -9.01
C THR A 233 13.38 15.01 -7.92
N SER A 234 12.31 14.39 -7.40
CA SER A 234 12.43 13.31 -6.42
C SER A 234 13.06 12.07 -7.04
N THR A 235 12.65 11.68 -8.25
CA THR A 235 13.27 10.59 -9.01
C THR A 235 14.77 10.82 -9.19
N GLU A 236 15.16 11.99 -9.70
CA GLU A 236 16.58 12.35 -9.92
C GLU A 236 17.39 12.35 -8.61
N GLY A 237 16.80 12.87 -7.53
CA GLY A 237 17.39 12.85 -6.19
C GLY A 237 17.62 11.44 -5.66
N MET A 238 16.62 10.56 -5.75
CA MET A 238 16.73 9.16 -5.32
C MET A 238 17.75 8.40 -6.18
N ARG A 239 17.77 8.63 -7.50
CA ARG A 239 18.69 7.98 -8.45
C ARG A 239 20.15 8.39 -8.29
N SER A 240 20.40 9.60 -7.78
CA SER A 240 21.77 10.11 -7.52
C SER A 240 22.26 9.86 -6.09
N SER A 241 21.48 9.15 -5.26
CA SER A 241 21.75 8.97 -3.84
C SER A 241 21.96 7.51 -3.45
N LYS A 242 22.91 7.26 -2.55
CA LYS A 242 23.20 5.91 -2.01
C LYS A 242 22.07 5.43 -1.10
N PHE A 243 21.58 6.33 -0.24
CA PHE A 243 20.53 6.04 0.73
C PHE A 243 19.37 7.02 0.62
N CYS A 244 18.15 6.52 0.84
CA CYS A 244 16.93 7.32 0.87
C CYS A 244 16.28 7.25 2.25
N LEU A 245 16.24 8.39 2.93
CA LEU A 245 15.69 8.51 4.27
C LEU A 245 14.16 8.39 4.22
N HIS A 246 13.63 7.43 4.97
CA HIS A 246 12.21 7.18 5.10
C HIS A 246 11.75 7.34 6.56
N PRO A 247 11.56 8.57 7.04
CA PRO A 247 10.91 8.79 8.32
C PRO A 247 9.40 8.68 8.19
N ALA A 248 8.76 8.22 9.27
CA ALA A 248 7.30 8.16 9.39
C ALA A 248 6.58 9.44 8.91
N GLY A 249 5.38 9.26 8.38
CA GLY A 249 4.46 10.34 8.00
C GLY A 249 3.45 10.64 9.09
N ASP A 250 2.26 11.12 8.72
CA ASP A 250 1.15 11.21 9.69
C ASP A 250 0.66 9.80 10.12
N THR A 251 1.13 8.77 9.42
CA THR A 251 1.04 7.34 9.74
C THR A 251 2.43 6.69 9.62
N PRO A 252 2.65 5.47 10.15
CA PRO A 252 3.96 4.81 10.14
C PRO A 252 4.60 4.68 8.74
N SER A 253 3.79 4.46 7.70
CA SER A 253 4.26 4.23 6.34
C SER A 253 4.03 5.44 5.42
N SER A 254 4.63 5.44 4.23
CA SER A 254 4.26 6.38 3.17
C SER A 254 4.75 5.97 1.78
N CYS A 255 4.12 6.52 0.73
CA CYS A 255 4.47 6.29 -0.69
C CYS A 255 5.97 6.40 -1.01
N ARG A 256 6.68 7.33 -0.34
CA ARG A 256 8.13 7.54 -0.53
C ARG A 256 8.99 6.30 -0.37
N LEU A 257 8.59 5.32 0.45
CA LEU A 257 9.36 4.08 0.58
C LEU A 257 9.35 3.34 -0.75
N PHE A 258 8.18 3.22 -1.35
CA PHE A 258 7.96 2.52 -2.60
C PHE A 258 8.57 3.30 -3.78
N ASP A 259 8.52 4.63 -3.77
CA ASP A 259 9.26 5.45 -4.74
C ASP A 259 10.78 5.20 -4.67
N ALA A 260 11.34 5.09 -3.45
CA ALA A 260 12.76 4.79 -3.25
C ALA A 260 13.12 3.37 -3.70
N ILE A 261 12.22 2.41 -3.46
CA ILE A 261 12.41 1.01 -3.87
C ILE A 261 12.49 0.90 -5.39
N VAL A 262 11.53 1.46 -6.14
CA VAL A 262 11.53 1.39 -7.61
C VAL A 262 12.62 2.25 -8.26
N SER A 263 13.15 3.24 -7.52
CA SER A 263 14.33 4.04 -7.91
C SER A 263 15.67 3.38 -7.55
N HIS A 264 15.63 2.20 -6.92
CA HIS A 264 16.80 1.47 -6.40
C HIS A 264 17.70 2.32 -5.50
N CYS A 265 17.10 3.10 -4.61
CA CYS A 265 17.80 3.86 -3.58
C CYS A 265 17.64 3.14 -2.24
N VAL A 266 18.74 2.69 -1.62
CA VAL A 266 18.72 1.86 -0.41
C VAL A 266 17.93 2.57 0.71
N PRO A 267 16.78 2.03 1.17
CA PRO A 267 15.96 2.70 2.15
C PRO A 267 16.62 2.77 3.53
N VAL A 268 16.52 3.92 4.18
CA VAL A 268 16.87 4.13 5.60
C VAL A 268 15.58 4.45 6.34
N ILE A 269 14.95 3.42 6.87
CA ILE A 269 13.62 3.47 7.49
C ILE A 269 13.77 3.91 8.94
N VAL A 270 13.14 5.05 9.27
CA VAL A 270 13.09 5.59 10.63
C VAL A 270 11.66 5.46 11.15
N SER A 271 11.39 4.34 11.80
CA SER A 271 10.09 4.02 12.41
C SER A 271 10.26 2.94 13.46
N SER A 272 9.36 2.93 14.45
CA SER A 272 9.28 1.88 15.48
C SER A 272 8.00 1.05 15.38
N ARG A 273 7.14 1.34 14.38
CA ARG A 273 5.77 0.79 14.28
C ARG A 273 5.34 0.52 12.84
N ILE A 274 6.27 0.58 11.90
CA ILE A 274 5.95 0.27 10.50
C ILE A 274 5.82 -1.25 10.38
N GLU A 275 4.72 -1.67 9.76
CA GLU A 275 4.57 -3.02 9.22
C GLU A 275 4.73 -2.87 7.70
N LEU A 276 5.50 -3.74 7.06
CA LEU A 276 5.82 -3.62 5.64
C LEU A 276 5.03 -4.64 4.81
N PRO A 277 4.75 -4.33 3.54
CA PRO A 277 4.17 -5.32 2.64
C PRO A 277 5.08 -6.54 2.46
N PHE A 278 4.49 -7.72 2.50
CA PHE A 278 5.13 -8.99 2.10
C PHE A 278 6.29 -9.45 2.99
N GLU A 279 6.34 -9.06 4.27
CA GLU A 279 7.44 -9.42 5.20
C GLU A 279 7.57 -10.94 5.49
N ASP A 280 6.55 -11.73 5.18
CA ASP A 280 6.63 -13.20 5.23
C ASP A 280 7.40 -13.80 4.05
N GLU A 281 7.60 -13.05 2.97
CA GLU A 281 8.30 -13.48 1.74
C GLU A 281 9.56 -12.65 1.45
N ILE A 282 9.63 -11.40 1.92
CA ILE A 282 10.70 -10.45 1.64
C ILE A 282 11.33 -9.96 2.95
N ASP A 283 12.61 -10.31 3.16
CA ASP A 283 13.40 -9.78 4.27
C ASP A 283 13.97 -8.40 3.91
N TYR A 284 13.33 -7.34 4.42
CA TYR A 284 13.77 -5.96 4.21
C TYR A 284 15.16 -5.67 4.80
N SER A 285 15.65 -6.44 5.77
CA SER A 285 16.98 -6.24 6.36
C SER A 285 18.11 -6.54 5.37
N GLU A 286 17.83 -7.31 4.31
CA GLU A 286 18.80 -7.57 3.25
C GLU A 286 19.11 -6.36 2.38
N PHE A 287 18.20 -5.38 2.31
CA PHE A 287 18.30 -4.25 1.37
C PHE A 287 17.90 -2.89 1.94
N SER A 288 17.55 -2.81 3.22
CA SER A 288 17.18 -1.58 3.93
C SER A 288 17.90 -1.49 5.27
N LEU A 289 18.01 -0.28 5.81
CA LEU A 289 18.52 -0.03 7.16
C LEU A 289 17.38 0.49 8.03
N PHE A 290 17.30 -0.01 9.25
CA PHE A 290 16.27 0.38 10.22
C PHE A 290 16.91 1.16 11.37
N PHE A 291 16.27 2.26 11.74
CA PHE A 291 16.62 3.05 12.90
C PHE A 291 15.37 3.35 13.71
N SER A 292 15.45 3.20 15.02
CA SER A 292 14.44 3.79 15.90
C SER A 292 14.47 5.31 15.79
N VAL A 293 13.36 5.95 16.18
CA VAL A 293 13.28 7.42 16.26
C VAL A 293 14.36 7.97 17.20
N GLU A 294 14.68 7.26 18.27
CA GLU A 294 15.72 7.67 19.22
C GLU A 294 17.11 7.65 18.58
N GLU A 295 17.49 6.54 17.95
CA GLU A 295 18.80 6.40 17.29
C GLU A 295 18.99 7.43 16.17
N ALA A 296 17.97 7.63 15.33
CA ALA A 296 18.04 8.56 14.22
C ALA A 296 18.16 10.04 14.67
N LEU A 297 17.72 10.36 15.89
CA LEU A 297 17.83 11.71 16.46
C LEU A 297 19.10 11.93 17.28
N ARG A 298 19.91 10.90 17.53
CA ARG A 298 21.24 11.07 18.14
C ARG A 298 22.14 11.84 17.17
N PRO A 299 22.75 12.97 17.58
CA PRO A 299 23.59 13.78 16.71
C PRO A 299 24.67 12.95 16.00
N ASP A 300 24.76 13.12 14.68
CA ASP A 300 25.72 12.47 13.77
C ASP A 300 25.70 10.93 13.75
N HIS A 301 24.97 10.24 14.63
CA HIS A 301 24.93 8.79 14.74
C HIS A 301 24.48 8.14 13.43
N LEU A 302 23.34 8.56 12.89
CA LEU A 302 22.80 8.04 11.62
C LEU A 302 23.81 8.20 10.47
N LEU A 303 24.39 9.41 10.30
CA LEU A 303 25.34 9.65 9.22
C LEU A 303 26.64 8.86 9.39
N ASN A 304 27.12 8.71 10.63
CA ASN A 304 28.31 7.92 10.92
C ASN A 304 28.09 6.45 10.58
N GLN A 305 26.92 5.89 10.92
CA GLN A 305 26.56 4.52 10.54
C GLN A 305 26.52 4.36 9.02
N LEU A 306 25.88 5.27 8.29
CA LEU A 306 25.80 5.19 6.82
C LEU A 306 27.17 5.28 6.14
N ARG A 307 28.07 6.14 6.65
CA ARG A 307 29.43 6.32 6.10
C ARG A 307 30.35 5.13 6.36
N GLN A 308 30.08 4.36 7.42
CA GLN A 308 30.88 3.18 7.77
C GLN A 308 30.51 1.94 6.93
N ILE A 309 29.40 1.97 6.18
CA ILE A 309 29.00 0.85 5.33
C ILE A 309 29.98 0.74 4.15
N PRO A 310 30.69 -0.40 4.01
CA PRO A 310 31.60 -0.61 2.89
C PRO A 310 30.86 -0.65 1.56
N LYS A 311 31.54 -0.24 0.48
CA LYS A 311 31.01 -0.30 -0.90
C LYS A 311 30.46 -1.69 -1.25
N THR A 312 31.19 -2.75 -0.89
CA THR A 312 30.77 -4.14 -1.13
C THR A 312 29.41 -4.44 -0.51
N LYS A 313 29.22 -4.09 0.77
CA LYS A 313 27.96 -4.30 1.48
C LYS A 313 26.83 -3.48 0.87
N TRP A 314 27.09 -2.22 0.50
CA TRP A 314 26.08 -1.39 -0.15
C TRP A 314 25.66 -1.96 -1.51
N VAL A 315 26.59 -2.45 -2.31
CA VAL A 315 26.30 -3.06 -3.63
C VAL A 315 25.46 -4.33 -3.48
N GLU A 316 25.73 -5.15 -2.46
CA GLU A 316 24.88 -6.31 -2.12
C GLU A 316 23.44 -5.87 -1.82
N MET A 317 23.27 -4.89 -0.94
CA MET A 317 21.94 -4.35 -0.59
C MET A 317 21.22 -3.77 -1.82
N TRP A 318 21.94 -3.03 -2.65
CA TRP A 318 21.40 -2.45 -3.88
C TRP A 318 20.97 -3.54 -4.88
N SER A 319 21.77 -4.60 -5.04
CA SER A 319 21.43 -5.73 -5.91
C SER A 319 20.19 -6.47 -5.42
N LYS A 320 20.09 -6.72 -4.11
CA LYS A 320 18.88 -7.28 -3.47
C LYS A 320 17.67 -6.39 -3.69
N LEU A 321 17.79 -5.08 -3.48
CA LEU A 321 16.73 -4.10 -3.72
C LEU A 321 16.23 -4.15 -5.16
N LYS A 322 17.15 -4.15 -6.14
CA LYS A 322 16.82 -4.24 -7.56
C LYS A 322 16.05 -5.52 -7.88
N ASN A 323 16.46 -6.65 -7.32
CA ASN A 323 15.80 -7.94 -7.56
C ASN A 323 14.37 -7.97 -7.01
N VAL A 324 14.10 -7.34 -5.87
CA VAL A 324 12.76 -7.33 -5.26
C VAL A 324 11.87 -6.18 -5.74
N SER A 325 12.39 -5.17 -6.45
CA SER A 325 11.62 -3.96 -6.78
C SER A 325 10.38 -4.25 -7.65
N HIS A 326 10.43 -5.31 -8.46
CA HIS A 326 9.29 -5.73 -9.30
C HIS A 326 8.05 -6.13 -8.49
N HIS A 327 8.21 -6.55 -7.22
CA HIS A 327 7.10 -6.87 -6.31
C HIS A 327 6.26 -5.65 -5.91
N TYR A 328 6.71 -4.44 -6.25
CA TYR A 328 6.04 -3.18 -5.93
C TYR A 328 5.45 -2.48 -7.17
N GLU A 329 5.54 -3.13 -8.33
CA GLU A 329 4.95 -2.67 -9.59
C GLU A 329 3.48 -3.09 -9.67
N PHE A 330 2.59 -2.16 -10.00
CA PHE A 330 1.18 -2.47 -10.25
C PHE A 330 0.93 -2.54 -11.76
N GLN A 331 0.59 -3.72 -12.26
CA GLN A 331 0.44 -3.97 -13.70
C GLN A 331 -0.96 -4.45 -14.05
N ASN A 332 -1.34 -4.24 -15.31
CA ASN A 332 -2.56 -4.76 -15.90
C ASN A 332 -2.31 -5.17 -17.37
N PRO A 333 -2.38 -6.46 -17.74
CA PRO A 333 -2.66 -7.60 -16.85
C PRO A 333 -1.57 -7.78 -15.77
N PRO A 334 -1.90 -8.40 -14.62
CA PRO A 334 -0.90 -8.70 -13.60
C PRO A 334 0.19 -9.63 -14.13
N VAL A 335 1.41 -9.42 -13.68
CA VAL A 335 2.57 -10.27 -14.00
C VAL A 335 2.97 -11.04 -12.75
N LYS A 336 3.44 -12.29 -12.91
CA LYS A 336 3.86 -13.14 -11.78
C LYS A 336 4.79 -12.37 -10.84
N GLY A 337 4.42 -12.33 -9.56
CA GLY A 337 5.18 -11.65 -8.52
C GLY A 337 5.03 -10.13 -8.48
N ASP A 338 4.23 -9.49 -9.34
CA ASP A 338 3.94 -8.06 -9.20
C ASP A 338 3.13 -7.74 -7.92
N ALA A 339 2.93 -6.46 -7.62
CA ALA A 339 2.24 -6.05 -6.39
C ALA A 339 0.82 -6.63 -6.27
N VAL A 340 0.11 -6.78 -7.38
CA VAL A 340 -1.27 -7.30 -7.37
C VAL A 340 -1.28 -8.78 -7.04
N ASN A 341 -0.40 -9.56 -7.67
CA ASN A 341 -0.22 -10.97 -7.35
C ASN A 341 0.24 -11.17 -5.92
N MET A 342 1.22 -10.40 -5.45
CA MET A 342 1.67 -10.47 -4.05
C MET A 342 0.53 -10.17 -3.06
N ILE A 343 -0.32 -9.16 -3.32
CA ILE A 343 -1.50 -8.88 -2.48
C ILE A 343 -2.48 -10.07 -2.47
N TRP A 344 -2.80 -10.66 -3.62
CA TRP A 344 -3.71 -11.81 -3.69
C TRP A 344 -3.13 -13.05 -3.03
N ARG A 345 -1.83 -13.29 -3.18
CA ARG A 345 -1.12 -14.37 -2.48
C ARG A 345 -1.21 -14.20 -0.96
N GLN A 346 -1.00 -12.98 -0.46
CA GLN A 346 -1.17 -12.67 0.96
C GLN A 346 -2.60 -12.91 1.44
N VAL A 347 -3.62 -12.51 0.66
CA VAL A 347 -5.02 -12.82 0.96
C VAL A 347 -5.22 -14.34 1.09
N ARG A 348 -4.71 -15.12 0.13
CA ARG A 348 -4.76 -16.58 0.15
C ARG A 348 -4.13 -17.16 1.42
N HIS A 349 -2.99 -16.62 1.87
CA HIS A 349 -2.34 -17.04 3.12
C HIS A 349 -3.21 -16.81 4.37
N LYS A 350 -4.16 -15.86 4.35
CA LYS A 350 -5.07 -15.61 5.49
C LYS A 350 -6.27 -16.56 5.53
N LEU A 351 -6.66 -17.17 4.41
CA LEU A 351 -7.88 -17.97 4.29
C LEU A 351 -7.96 -19.17 5.25
N PRO A 352 -6.88 -19.93 5.53
CA PRO A 352 -6.96 -21.04 6.49
C PRO A 352 -7.40 -20.60 7.90
N ALA A 353 -6.88 -19.47 8.39
CA ALA A 353 -7.24 -18.92 9.70
C ALA A 353 -8.68 -18.37 9.71
N VAL A 354 -9.10 -17.75 8.60
CA VAL A 354 -10.48 -17.30 8.40
C VAL A 354 -11.45 -18.48 8.42
N ASN A 355 -11.15 -19.56 7.69
CA ASN A 355 -11.98 -20.76 7.65
C ASN A 355 -12.07 -21.43 9.03
N LEU A 356 -10.98 -21.47 9.78
CA LEU A 356 -11.00 -21.93 11.17
C LEU A 356 -11.98 -21.10 12.03
N ALA A 357 -11.93 -19.77 11.93
CA ALA A 357 -12.83 -18.88 12.67
C ALA A 357 -14.30 -19.08 12.26
N ILE A 358 -14.58 -19.20 10.97
CA ILE A 358 -15.93 -19.47 10.44
C ILE A 358 -16.45 -20.81 10.97
N HIS A 359 -15.67 -21.88 10.87
CA HIS A 359 -16.06 -23.21 11.33
C HIS A 359 -16.31 -23.26 12.84
N ARG A 360 -15.53 -22.53 13.64
CA ARG A 360 -15.76 -22.43 15.09
C ARG A 360 -17.06 -21.70 15.41
N ASN A 361 -17.31 -20.56 14.76
CA ASN A 361 -18.53 -19.77 15.00
C ASN A 361 -19.80 -20.52 14.61
N ARG A 362 -19.77 -21.32 13.52
CA ARG A 362 -20.94 -22.10 13.07
C ARG A 362 -21.31 -23.27 13.98
N ARG A 363 -20.40 -23.75 14.84
CA ARG A 363 -20.69 -24.89 15.75
C ARG A 363 -21.61 -24.51 16.90
N LEU A 364 -21.67 -23.24 17.26
CA LEU A 364 -22.41 -22.77 18.42
C LEU A 364 -23.73 -22.14 17.99
N LYS A 365 -24.83 -22.53 18.66
CA LYS A 365 -26.14 -21.90 18.47
C LYS A 365 -26.18 -20.46 18.99
N ILE A 366 -25.26 -20.12 19.89
CA ILE A 366 -25.02 -18.77 20.43
C ILE A 366 -23.55 -18.46 20.15
N PRO A 367 -23.22 -17.41 19.38
CA PRO A 367 -21.84 -17.04 19.07
C PRO A 367 -21.01 -16.82 20.34
N ASP A 368 -19.79 -17.35 20.36
CA ASP A 368 -18.82 -17.05 21.40
C ASP A 368 -18.08 -15.77 21.02
N TRP A 369 -18.21 -14.72 21.84
CA TRP A 369 -17.75 -13.36 21.51
C TRP A 369 -16.23 -13.19 21.59
N TRP A 370 -15.48 -14.26 21.89
CA TRP A 370 -14.05 -14.26 22.20
C TRP A 370 -13.12 -14.80 21.08
N GLY A 371 -13.54 -14.80 19.80
CA GLY A 371 -12.84 -15.47 18.69
C GLY A 371 -12.15 -14.59 17.64
#